data_AF-A0A350D2E3-F1
#
_entry.id   AF-A0A350D2E3-F1
#
_cell.length_a   1.000
_cell.length_b   1.000
_cell.length_c   1.000
_cell.angle_alpha   90.00
_cell.angle_beta   90.00
_cell.angle_gamma   90.00
#
_symmetry.space_group_name_H-M   'P 1'
#
loop_
_entity.id
_entity.type
_entity.pdbx_description
1 polymer ?
#
loop_
_entity_poly.entity_id
_entity_poly.type
_entity_poly.pdbx_seq_one_letter_code
_entity_poly.pdbx_strand_id
1 'polypeptide(L)' 'MAYRCMVVFLEGNDKEITEKLNEVISTIEEEGGRVLDVETSFLREHGIDGFVAVYTIKYEASREVPEE' A
#
# COMPACT_ATOMS: atom_id res chain seq x y z
N MET A 1 -12.98 -12.11 10.48
CA MET A 1 -12.15 -11.08 9.82
C MET A 1 -10.77 -11.68 9.64
N ALA A 2 -10.26 -11.70 8.41
CA ALA A 2 -8.95 -12.25 8.11
C ALA A 2 -7.91 -11.14 8.19
N TYR A 3 -6.78 -11.42 8.85
CA TYR A 3 -5.63 -10.53 8.87
C TYR A 3 -4.81 -10.72 7.61
N ARG A 4 -4.47 -9.62 6.93
CA ARG A 4 -3.76 -9.64 5.66
C ARG A 4 -2.59 -8.68 5.65
N CYS A 5 -1.64 -8.99 4.78
CA CYS A 5 -0.45 -8.20 4.54
C CYS A 5 -0.27 -8.06 3.04
N MET A 6 -0.06 -6.84 2.56
CA MET A 6 0.25 -6.54 1.17
C MET A 6 1.54 -5.72 1.10
N VAL A 7 2.41 -6.07 0.15
CA VAL A 7 3.63 -5.31 -0.14
C VAL A 7 3.42 -4.56 -1.44
N VAL A 8 3.62 -3.24 -1.42
CA VAL A 8 3.39 -2.35 -2.55
C VAL A 8 4.69 -1.66 -2.91
N PHE A 9 5.04 -1.71 -4.19
CA PHE A 9 6.21 -1.04 -4.76
C PHE A 9 5.74 0.18 -5.55
N LEU A 10 6.18 1.37 -5.16
CA LEU A 10 5.83 2.63 -5.80
C LEU A 10 7.09 3.36 -6.26
N GLU A 11 7.01 3.92 -7.47
CA GLU A 11 8.03 4.81 -8.03
C GLU A 11 7.37 6.11 -8.51
N GLY A 12 8.05 7.22 -8.24
CA GLY A 12 7.63 8.56 -8.61
C GLY A 12 8.26 9.62 -7.71
N ASN A 13 7.84 10.87 -7.84
CA ASN A 13 8.11 11.88 -6.83
C ASN A 13 7.26 11.67 -5.56
N ASP A 14 7.51 12.47 -4.53
CA ASP A 14 6.80 12.45 -3.26
C ASP A 14 5.27 12.54 -3.42
N LYS A 15 4.80 13.43 -4.30
CA LYS A 15 3.37 13.62 -4.58
C LYS A 15 2.76 12.40 -5.27
N GLU A 16 3.39 11.90 -6.33
CA GLU A 16 2.92 10.73 -7.08
C GLU A 16 2.86 9.47 -6.21
N ILE A 17 3.87 9.26 -5.35
CA ILE A 17 3.89 8.13 -4.41
C ILE A 17 2.76 8.27 -3.40
N THR A 18 2.53 9.47 -2.87
CA THR A 18 1.46 9.73 -1.91
C THR A 18 0.08 9.48 -2.53
N GLU A 19 -0.15 9.98 -3.75
CA GLU A 19 -1.42 9.76 -4.47
C GLU A 19 -1.68 8.27 -4.69
N LYS A 20 -0.69 7.52 -5.23
CA LYS A 20 -0.81 6.08 -5.46
C LYS A 20 -1.01 5.28 -4.17
N LEU A 21 -0.32 5.63 -3.08
CA LEU A 21 -0.50 4.96 -1.80
C LEU A 21 -1.92 5.16 -1.26
N ASN A 22 -2.48 6.38 -1.39
CA ASN A 22 -3.85 6.67 -0.98
C ASN A 22 -4.89 5.92 -1.84
N GLU A 23 -4.66 5.76 -3.15
CA GLU A 23 -5.51 4.95 -4.02
C GLU A 23 -5.56 3.49 -3.56
N VAL A 24 -4.40 2.93 -3.18
CA VAL A 24 -4.32 1.55 -2.66
C VAL A 24 -5.08 1.41 -1.35
N ILE A 25 -4.88 2.34 -0.41
CA ILE A 25 -5.60 2.35 0.88
C ILE A 25 -7.11 2.49 0.66
N SER A 26 -7.53 3.41 -0.21
CA SER A 26 -8.94 3.65 -0.52
C SER A 26 -9.58 2.40 -1.11
N THR A 27 -8.88 1.70 -2.01
CA THR A 27 -9.35 0.43 -2.59
C THR A 27 -9.59 -0.63 -1.50
N ILE A 28 -8.67 -0.78 -0.54
CA ILE A 28 -8.84 -1.71 0.59
C ILE A 28 -10.11 -1.36 1.38
N GLU A 29 -10.34 -0.08 1.66
CA GLU A 29 -11.50 0.38 2.44
C GLU A 29 -12.82 0.22 1.66
N GLU A 30 -12.82 0.52 0.36
CA GLU A 30 -13.96 0.32 -0.54
C GLU A 30 -14.38 -1.15 -0.64
N GLU A 31 -13.42 -2.08 -0.57
CA GLU A 31 -13.68 -3.52 -0.53
C GLU A 31 -14.17 -4.03 0.84
N GLY A 32 -14.37 -3.13 1.82
CA GLY A 32 -14.79 -3.48 3.17
C GLY A 32 -13.64 -4.01 4.03
N GLY A 33 -12.41 -3.70 3.65
CA GLY A 33 -11.22 -3.86 4.47
C GLY A 33 -11.01 -2.69 5.43
N ARG A 34 -10.13 -2.88 6.41
CA ARG A 34 -9.72 -1.87 7.37
C ARG A 34 -8.21 -1.89 7.49
N VAL A 35 -7.56 -0.80 7.06
CA VAL A 35 -6.11 -0.66 7.24
C VAL A 35 -5.79 -0.53 8.73
N LEU A 36 -4.82 -1.31 9.18
CA LEU A 36 -4.36 -1.31 10.57
C LEU A 36 -3.03 -0.58 10.71
N ASP A 37 -2.15 -0.74 9.72
CA ASP A 37 -0.79 -0.22 9.77
C ASP A 37 -0.20 -0.12 8.35
N VAL A 38 0.65 0.89 8.14
CA VAL A 38 1.36 1.14 6.88
C VAL A 38 2.81 1.46 7.22
N GLU A 39 3.71 0.54 6.90
CA GLU A 39 5.13 0.65 7.20
C GLU A 39 5.95 0.86 5.94
N THR A 40 6.79 1.89 5.91
CA THR A 40 7.81 2.04 4.87
C THR A 40 8.92 1.03 5.11
N SER A 41 8.94 -0.03 4.30
CA SER A 41 9.93 -1.11 4.40
C SER A 41 11.24 -0.77 3.68
N PHE A 42 11.17 0.08 2.66
CA PHE A 42 12.33 0.56 1.92
C PHE A 42 12.02 1.92 1.29
N LEU A 43 13.01 2.80 1.26
CA LEU A 43 12.96 4.07 0.55
C LEU A 43 14.33 4.37 -0.04
N ARG A 44 14.36 4.72 -1.32
CA ARG A 44 15.58 5.10 -2.02
C ARG A 44 15.33 6.22 -3.01
N GLU A 45 16.22 7.21 -3.01
CA GLU A 45 16.25 8.26 -4.02
C GLU A 45 16.70 7.72 -5.38
N HIS A 46 16.05 8.19 -6.44
CA HIS A 46 16.27 7.84 -7.84
C HIS A 46 16.14 9.10 -8.72
N GLY A 47 17.26 9.59 -9.25
CA GLY A 47 17.27 10.80 -10.11
C GLY A 47 17.21 12.11 -9.33
N ILE A 48 16.75 13.18 -9.99
CA ILE A 48 16.76 14.55 -9.42
C ILE A 48 15.59 14.80 -8.46
N ASP A 49 14.49 14.04 -8.56
CA ASP A 49 13.30 14.15 -7.68
C ASP A 49 12.49 12.84 -7.59
N GLY A 50 13.05 11.70 -8.02
CA GLY A 50 12.35 10.42 -7.99
C GLY A 50 12.70 9.61 -6.74
N PHE A 51 11.76 8.78 -6.30
CA PHE A 51 11.95 7.85 -5.21
C PHE A 51 11.39 6.50 -5.62
N VAL A 52 12.00 5.45 -5.07
CA VAL A 52 11.43 4.09 -5.04
C VAL A 52 11.10 3.79 -3.59
N ALA A 53 9.83 3.57 -3.30
CA ALA A 53 9.31 3.28 -1.97
C ALA A 53 8.63 1.91 -1.96
N VAL A 54 8.91 1.13 -0.91
CA VAL A 54 8.24 -0.14 -0.63
C VAL A 54 7.46 0.01 0.65
N TYR A 55 6.14 -0.17 0.58
CA TYR A 55 5.25 -0.13 1.72
C TYR A 55 4.74 -1.53 2.04
N THR A 56 4.69 -1.84 3.33
CA THR A 56 3.97 -3.01 3.85
C THR A 56 2.68 -2.51 4.49
N ILE A 57 1.54 -2.93 3.95
CA ILE A 57 0.21 -2.55 4.43
C ILE A 57 -0.42 -3.75 5.11
N LYS A 58 -0.70 -3.60 6.41
CA LYS A 58 -1.42 -4.61 7.21
C LYS A 58 -2.87 -4.16 7.33
N TYR A 59 -3.80 -5.06 7.05
CA TYR A 59 -5.22 -4.74 7.06
C TYR A 59 -6.07 -5.95 7.44
N GLU A 60 -7.27 -5.68 7.94
CA GLU A 60 -8.30 -6.71 8.14
C GLU A 60 -9.25 -6.68 6.95
N ALA A 61 -9.70 -7.84 6.48
CA ALA A 61 -10.74 -7.93 5.47
C ALA A 61 -11.86 -8.88 5.92
N SER A 62 -13.10 -8.49 5.61
CA SER A 62 -14.30 -9.28 5.88
C SER A 62 -14.56 -10.33 4.80
N ARG A 63 -14.19 -10.04 3.55
CA ARG A 63 -14.29 -10.94 2.39
C ARG A 63 -13.13 -11.92 2.35
N GLU A 64 -13.38 -13.23 2.24
CA GLU A 64 -12.36 -14.22 1.86
C GLU A 64 -11.86 -13.91 0.43
N VAL A 65 -10.55 -13.89 0.19
CA VAL A 65 -10.03 -13.89 -1.19
C VAL A 65 -10.35 -15.27 -1.73
N PRO A 66 -10.98 -15.42 -2.90
CA PRO A 66 -11.09 -16.74 -3.52
C PRO A 66 -9.68 -17.33 -3.65
N GLU A 67 -9.46 -18.51 -3.07
CA GLU A 67 -8.25 -19.29 -3.35
C GLU A 67 -8.25 -19.61 -4.85
N GLU A 68 -7.20 -19.20 -5.56
CA GLU A 68 -6.95 -19.62 -6.95
C GLU A 68 -6.62 -21.10 -7.03
#